data_AF-A0A0L8AIB6-F1
#
_entry.id   AF-A0A0L8AIB6-F1
#
_cell.length_a   1.000
_cell.length_b   1.000
_cell.length_c   1.000
_cell.angle_alpha   90.00
_cell.angle_beta   90.00
_cell.angle_gamma   90.00
#
_symmetry.space_group_name_H-M   'P 1'
#
loop_
_entity.id
_entity.type
_entity.pdbx_description
1 polymer ?
#
loop_
_entity_poly.entity_id
_entity_poly.type
_entity_poly.pdbx_seq_one_letter_code
_entity_poly.pdbx_strand_id
1 'polypeptide(L)'
;MKLEEYKHINALHKLLGKIRYGDKLDSDDIDFFATSPLIVDIHKMVSEEWIKLSKEKGYLSDSDSEKMFFEFDSYTGQMFKNRIDNWDNQMIEAVKKWNQEQIEEYAILMIVPLKYDQSELDKLTNYLKNRIG
;
A
#
# COMPACT_ATOMS: atom_id res chain seq x y z
N MET A 1 -21.47 10.82 5.50
CA MET A 1 -21.71 9.67 6.41
C MET A 1 -20.63 9.73 7.48
N LYS A 2 -21.01 9.93 8.76
CA LYS A 2 -20.05 9.95 9.87
C LYS A 2 -19.76 8.50 10.29
N LEU A 3 -18.63 7.97 9.85
CA LEU A 3 -18.12 6.68 10.30
C LEU A 3 -17.42 6.88 11.65
N GLU A 4 -18.18 7.03 12.74
CA GLU A 4 -17.61 7.30 14.07
C GLU A 4 -17.54 6.03 14.95
N GLU A 5 -18.19 4.94 14.53
CA GLU A 5 -18.14 3.69 15.29
C GLU A 5 -16.93 2.84 14.90
N TYR A 6 -16.14 2.46 15.91
CA TYR A 6 -14.97 1.57 15.77
C TYR A 6 -15.24 0.34 14.92
N LYS A 7 -16.43 -0.29 15.04
CA LYS A 7 -16.77 -1.48 14.26
C LYS A 7 -16.80 -1.21 12.75
N HIS A 8 -17.36 -0.07 12.33
CA HIS A 8 -17.42 0.33 10.93
C HIS A 8 -16.03 0.70 10.39
N ILE A 9 -15.27 1.46 11.17
CA ILE A 9 -13.89 1.84 10.80
C ILE A 9 -12.98 0.60 10.70
N ASN A 10 -13.05 -0.32 11.66
CA ASN A 10 -12.30 -1.57 11.62
C ASN A 10 -12.71 -2.47 10.45
N ALA A 11 -14.00 -2.56 10.14
CA ALA A 11 -14.48 -3.31 8.98
C ALA A 11 -13.94 -2.74 7.66
N LEU A 12 -13.96 -1.40 7.52
CA LEU A 12 -13.41 -0.72 6.34
C LEU A 12 -11.89 -0.86 6.26
N HIS A 13 -11.17 -0.70 7.36
CA HIS A 13 -9.72 -0.87 7.41
C HIS A 13 -9.32 -2.28 6.93
N LYS A 14 -10.00 -3.31 7.43
CA LYS A 14 -9.78 -4.70 7.00
C LYS A 14 -10.14 -4.93 5.53
N LEU A 15 -11.24 -4.35 5.05
CA LEU A 15 -11.68 -4.49 3.66
C LEU A 15 -10.68 -3.84 2.71
N LEU A 16 -10.27 -2.60 2.99
CA LEU A 16 -9.30 -1.86 2.18
C LEU A 16 -7.92 -2.53 2.21
N GLY A 17 -7.49 -3.05 3.36
CA GLY A 17 -6.28 -3.87 3.45
C GLY A 17 -6.34 -5.11 2.56
N LYS A 18 -7.48 -5.82 2.52
CA LYS A 18 -7.67 -6.97 1.62
C LYS A 18 -7.65 -6.57 0.14
N ILE A 19 -8.29 -5.45 -0.21
CA ILE A 19 -8.32 -4.96 -1.60
C ILE A 19 -6.93 -4.53 -2.05
N ARG A 20 -6.12 -3.93 -1.18
CA ARG A 20 -4.80 -3.39 -1.56
C ARG A 20 -3.68 -4.41 -1.48
N TYR A 21 -3.76 -5.34 -0.54
CA TYR A 21 -2.72 -6.34 -0.27
C TYR A 21 -3.19 -7.78 -0.52
N GLY A 22 -4.25 -7.97 -1.31
CA GLY A 22 -4.68 -9.27 -1.76
C GLY A 22 -3.62 -9.94 -2.64
N ASP A 23 -3.44 -11.24 -2.45
CA ASP A 23 -2.52 -12.11 -3.19
C ASP A 23 -3.06 -12.53 -4.58
N LYS A 24 -4.33 -12.25 -4.85
CA LYS A 24 -5.06 -12.68 -6.06
C LYS A 24 -5.68 -11.53 -6.86
N LEU A 25 -5.07 -10.35 -6.80
CA LEU A 25 -5.50 -9.21 -7.61
C LEU A 25 -4.90 -9.37 -9.00
N ASP A 26 -5.73 -9.28 -10.04
CA ASP A 26 -5.23 -9.15 -11.41
C ASP A 26 -4.74 -7.72 -11.67
N SER A 27 -4.15 -7.48 -12.85
CA SER A 27 -3.60 -6.17 -13.21
C SER A 27 -4.65 -5.06 -13.18
N ASP A 28 -5.88 -5.36 -13.63
CA ASP A 28 -6.97 -4.40 -13.68
C ASP A 28 -7.44 -4.03 -12.26
N ASP A 29 -7.56 -5.01 -11.37
CA ASP A 29 -7.88 -4.80 -9.97
C ASP A 29 -6.79 -3.99 -9.24
N ILE A 30 -5.52 -4.23 -9.58
CA ILE A 30 -4.40 -3.47 -9.03
C ILE A 30 -4.51 -2.00 -9.41
N ASP A 31 -4.68 -1.72 -10.70
CA ASP A 31 -4.66 -0.35 -11.20
C ASP A 31 -5.93 0.41 -10.81
N PHE A 32 -7.09 -0.24 -10.92
CA PHE A 32 -8.38 0.39 -10.65
C PHE A 32 -8.66 0.53 -9.15
N PHE A 33 -8.17 -0.39 -8.31
CA PHE A 33 -8.43 -0.37 -6.87
C PHE A 33 -7.17 -0.24 -6.02
N ALA A 34 -6.16 -1.10 -6.19
CA ALA A 34 -5.06 -1.18 -5.24
C ALA A 34 -4.15 0.06 -5.22
N THR A 35 -3.94 0.68 -6.40
CA THR A 35 -3.12 1.88 -6.60
C THR A 35 -3.91 3.12 -7.02
N SER A 36 -5.25 3.04 -7.02
CA SER A 36 -6.10 4.21 -7.28
C SER A 36 -5.88 5.28 -6.21
N PRO A 37 -5.52 6.53 -6.58
CA PRO A 37 -5.24 7.60 -5.63
C PRO A 37 -6.38 7.80 -4.61
N LEU A 38 -7.63 7.74 -5.07
CA LEU A 38 -8.80 7.88 -4.21
C LEU A 38 -8.89 6.75 -3.17
N ILE A 39 -8.65 5.50 -3.57
CA ILE A 39 -8.69 4.35 -2.67
C ILE A 39 -7.52 4.39 -1.69
N VAL A 40 -6.34 4.83 -2.14
CA VAL A 40 -5.16 5.02 -1.32
C VAL A 40 -5.42 6.06 -0.23
N ASP A 41 -5.97 7.22 -0.59
CA ASP A 41 -6.32 8.29 0.34
C ASP A 41 -7.38 7.85 1.35
N ILE A 42 -8.44 7.18 0.90
CA ILE A 42 -9.46 6.62 1.78
C ILE A 42 -8.83 5.61 2.75
N HIS A 43 -7.95 4.73 2.27
CA HIS A 43 -7.29 3.75 3.12
C HIS A 43 -6.38 4.40 4.16
N LYS A 44 -5.70 5.48 3.81
CA LYS A 44 -4.91 6.28 4.74
C LYS A 44 -5.77 6.86 5.86
N MET A 45 -6.83 7.60 5.50
CA MET A 45 -7.75 8.20 6.47
C MET A 45 -8.38 7.16 7.41
N VAL A 46 -8.84 6.04 6.84
CA VAL A 46 -9.45 4.94 7.61
C VAL A 46 -8.44 4.28 8.55
N SER A 47 -7.20 4.10 8.11
CA SER A 47 -6.15 3.49 8.93
C SER A 47 -5.72 4.40 10.08
N GLU A 48 -5.61 5.70 9.85
CA GLU A 48 -5.31 6.69 10.89
C GLU A 48 -6.40 6.69 11.98
N GLU A 49 -7.68 6.77 11.58
CA GLU A 49 -8.79 6.74 12.54
C GLU A 49 -8.89 5.37 13.24
N TRP A 50 -8.62 4.26 12.53
CA TRP A 50 -8.61 2.93 13.13
C TRP A 50 -7.52 2.79 14.19
N ILE A 51 -6.29 3.27 13.93
CA ILE A 51 -5.20 3.24 14.90
C ILE A 51 -5.60 4.03 16.15
N LYS A 52 -6.11 5.26 15.95
CA LYS A 52 -6.56 6.14 17.05
C LYS A 52 -7.63 5.46 17.92
N LEU A 53 -8.72 4.99 17.31
CA LEU A 53 -9.81 4.34 18.04
C LEU A 53 -9.37 3.03 18.70
N SER A 54 -8.45 2.29 18.08
CA SER A 54 -7.90 1.05 18.65
C SER A 54 -7.08 1.34 19.90
N LYS A 55 -6.28 2.40 19.91
CA LYS A 55 -5.52 2.85 21.08
C LYS A 55 -6.45 3.32 22.20
N GLU A 56 -7.45 4.14 21.89
CA GLU A 56 -8.46 4.61 22.88
C GLU A 56 -9.20 3.45 23.55
N LYS A 57 -9.42 2.34 22.83
CA LYS A 57 -10.06 1.13 23.35
C LYS A 57 -9.10 0.13 24.01
N GLY A 58 -7.79 0.38 23.97
CA GLY A 58 -6.78 -0.52 24.51
C GLY A 58 -6.54 -1.79 23.69
N TYR A 59 -6.95 -1.81 22.41
CA TYR A 59 -6.71 -2.95 21.51
C TYR A 59 -5.34 -2.92 20.84
N LEU A 60 -4.73 -1.73 20.74
CA LEU A 60 -3.39 -1.52 20.20
C LEU A 60 -2.57 -0.75 21.22
N SER A 61 -1.33 -1.19 21.45
CA SER A 61 -0.32 -0.37 22.11
C SER A 61 0.36 0.57 21.11
N ASP A 62 1.10 1.55 21.61
CA ASP A 62 1.95 2.39 20.75
C ASP A 62 2.99 1.54 20.00
N SER A 63 3.57 0.53 20.66
CA SER A 63 4.52 -0.40 20.06
C SER A 63 3.93 -1.26 18.94
N ASP A 64 2.61 -1.51 18.96
CA ASP A 64 1.96 -2.26 17.88
C ASP A 64 1.71 -1.38 16.66
N SER A 65 1.49 -0.07 16.86
CA SER A 65 1.40 0.89 15.75
C SER A 65 2.75 1.13 15.06
N GLU A 66 3.85 0.89 15.77
CA GLU A 66 5.22 0.91 15.23
C GLU A 66 5.55 -0.36 14.42
N LYS A 67 4.72 -1.40 14.46
CA LYS A 67 4.89 -2.59 13.61
C LYS A 67 4.26 -2.43 12.22
N MET A 68 3.56 -1.33 11.98
CA MET A 68 2.96 -1.01 10.67
C MET A 68 3.97 -0.30 9.77
N PHE A 69 5.15 -0.90 9.64
CA PHE A 69 6.23 -0.43 8.78
C PHE A 69 6.39 -1.35 7.57
N PHE A 70 6.68 -0.73 6.44
CA PHE A 70 7.10 -1.40 5.24
C PHE A 70 8.60 -1.67 5.30
N GLU A 71 8.97 -2.92 5.04
CA GLU A 71 10.34 -3.35 4.80
C GLU A 71 10.35 -4.14 3.50
N PHE A 72 11.32 -3.85 2.62
CA PHE A 72 11.41 -4.40 1.28
C PHE A 72 11.58 -5.92 1.26
N ASP A 73 12.23 -6.49 2.28
CA ASP A 73 12.47 -7.93 2.38
C ASP A 73 11.47 -8.66 3.30
N SER A 74 10.50 -7.93 3.87
CA SER A 74 9.40 -8.53 4.63
C SER A 74 8.42 -9.29 3.73
N TYR A 75 7.50 -10.03 4.35
CA TYR A 75 6.38 -10.67 3.65
C TYR A 75 5.62 -9.69 2.73
N THR A 76 5.30 -8.50 3.23
CA THR A 76 4.63 -7.45 2.46
C THR A 76 5.48 -6.97 1.28
N GLY A 77 6.79 -6.82 1.49
CA GLY A 77 7.73 -6.50 0.42
C GLY A 77 7.79 -7.56 -0.68
N GLN A 78 7.79 -8.84 -0.31
CA GLN A 78 7.72 -9.94 -1.28
C GLN A 78 6.40 -9.94 -2.07
N MET A 79 5.27 -9.56 -1.44
CA MET A 79 4.01 -9.42 -2.16
C MET A 79 4.07 -8.32 -3.23
N PHE A 80 4.68 -7.17 -2.93
CA PHE A 80 4.85 -6.11 -3.93
C PHE A 80 5.82 -6.51 -5.05
N LYS A 81 6.92 -7.20 -4.73
CA LYS A 81 7.83 -7.75 -5.75
C LYS A 81 7.09 -8.69 -6.70
N ASN A 82 6.35 -9.66 -6.16
CA ASN A 82 5.55 -10.60 -6.96
C ASN A 82 4.55 -9.85 -7.86
N ARG A 83 3.91 -8.78 -7.37
CA ARG A 83 3.02 -7.97 -8.17
C ARG A 83 3.73 -7.33 -9.38
N ILE A 84 4.89 -6.73 -9.12
CA ILE A 84 5.73 -6.08 -10.14
C ILE A 84 6.25 -7.10 -11.16
N ASP A 85 6.63 -8.29 -10.70
CA ASP A 85 7.13 -9.36 -11.57
C ASP A 85 6.05 -9.84 -12.55
N ASN A 86 4.80 -9.88 -12.09
CA ASN A 86 3.65 -10.30 -12.89
C ASN A 86 3.03 -9.18 -13.75
N TRP A 87 3.67 -8.02 -13.87
CA TRP A 87 3.24 -7.00 -14.84
C TRP A 87 3.30 -7.54 -16.26
N ASP A 88 2.22 -7.33 -16.99
CA ASP A 88 2.12 -7.68 -18.38
C ASP A 88 2.90 -6.67 -19.26
N ASN A 89 3.04 -7.00 -20.54
CA ASN A 89 3.78 -6.15 -21.47
C ASN A 89 3.12 -4.79 -21.68
N GLN A 90 1.79 -4.69 -21.54
CA GLN A 90 1.09 -3.42 -21.73
C GLN A 90 1.40 -2.45 -20.59
N MET A 91 1.35 -2.94 -19.35
CA MET A 91 1.72 -2.18 -18.17
C MET A 91 3.17 -1.72 -18.25
N ILE A 92 4.10 -2.64 -18.56
CA ILE A 92 5.53 -2.29 -18.71
C ILE A 92 5.73 -1.16 -19.73
N GLU A 93 5.11 -1.27 -20.91
CA GLU A 93 5.22 -0.24 -21.96
C GLU A 93 4.57 1.09 -21.55
N ALA A 94 3.48 1.05 -20.78
CA ALA A 94 2.81 2.26 -20.27
C ALA A 94 3.71 3.01 -19.28
N VAL A 95 4.41 2.28 -18.40
CA VAL A 95 5.27 2.87 -17.36
C VAL A 95 6.71 3.11 -17.80
N LYS A 96 7.12 2.60 -18.97
CA LYS A 96 8.49 2.77 -19.51
C LYS A 96 8.92 4.21 -19.71
N LYS A 97 7.95 5.11 -19.90
CA LYS A 97 8.18 6.55 -20.11
C LYS A 97 8.21 7.32 -18.79
N TRP A 98 7.96 6.67 -17.67
CA TRP A 98 7.94 7.33 -16.38
C TRP A 98 9.32 7.86 -16.00
N ASN A 99 9.32 9.08 -15.49
CA ASN A 99 10.52 9.65 -14.89
C ASN A 99 10.71 9.13 -13.45
N GLN A 100 11.81 9.51 -12.81
CA GLN A 100 12.12 9.06 -11.45
C GLN A 100 11.03 9.42 -10.42
N GLU A 101 10.45 10.62 -10.55
CA GLU A 101 9.39 11.12 -9.65
C GLU A 101 8.13 10.25 -9.77
N GLN A 102 7.70 9.94 -10.99
CA GLN A 102 6.53 9.08 -11.25
C GLN A 102 6.72 7.65 -10.73
N ILE A 103 7.93 7.09 -10.85
CA ILE A 103 8.23 5.75 -10.31
C ILE A 103 8.18 5.77 -8.78
N GLU A 104 8.74 6.80 -8.16
CA GLU A 104 8.72 6.98 -6.70
C GLU A 104 7.30 7.20 -6.16
N GLU A 105 6.51 8.04 -6.83
CA GLU A 105 5.08 8.24 -6.50
C GLU A 105 4.32 6.92 -6.55
N TYR A 106 4.53 6.11 -7.58
CA TYR A 106 3.90 4.80 -7.68
C TYR A 106 4.34 3.87 -6.55
N ALA A 107 5.64 3.83 -6.21
CA ALA A 107 6.15 3.05 -5.09
C ALA A 107 5.49 3.46 -3.76
N ILE A 108 5.30 4.77 -3.54
CA ILE A 108 4.58 5.30 -2.37
C ILE A 108 3.12 4.82 -2.37
N LEU A 109 2.43 4.92 -3.51
CA LEU A 109 1.03 4.47 -3.64
C LEU A 109 0.89 2.98 -3.34
N MET A 110 1.89 2.14 -3.62
CA MET A 110 1.87 0.72 -3.26
C MET A 110 1.91 0.50 -1.74
N ILE A 111 2.77 1.24 -1.04
CA ILE A 111 3.10 0.96 0.37
C ILE A 111 2.22 1.69 1.39
N VAL A 112 1.59 2.82 1.03
CA VAL A 112 0.61 3.50 1.91
C VAL A 112 -0.42 2.50 2.42
N PRO A 113 -0.92 2.54 3.67
CA PRO A 113 -0.64 3.52 4.71
C PRO A 113 0.47 3.07 5.67
N LEU A 114 1.30 2.10 5.25
CA LEU A 114 2.43 1.69 6.05
C LEU A 114 3.42 2.85 6.17
N LYS A 115 4.02 2.97 7.34
CA LYS A 115 5.19 3.83 7.53
C LYS A 115 6.39 3.19 6.82
N TYR A 116 7.39 3.97 6.48
CA TYR A 116 8.60 3.47 5.84
C TYR A 116 9.76 4.41 6.09
N ASP A 117 10.97 3.85 6.06
CA ASP A 117 12.20 4.62 5.95
C ASP A 117 12.51 4.88 4.47
N GLN A 118 13.17 6.00 4.17
CA GLN A 118 13.56 6.33 2.79
C GLN A 118 14.40 5.21 2.16
N SER A 119 15.27 4.54 2.92
CA SER A 119 16.08 3.43 2.43
C SER A 119 15.25 2.23 1.96
N GLU A 120 14.11 1.97 2.59
CA GLU A 120 13.21 0.88 2.17
C GLU A 120 12.40 1.28 0.93
N LEU A 121 11.96 2.54 0.84
CA LEU A 121 11.33 3.08 -0.35
C LEU A 121 12.30 3.05 -1.55
N ASP A 122 13.55 3.47 -1.36
CA ASP A 122 14.57 3.48 -2.41
C ASP A 122 14.81 2.07 -2.97
N LYS A 123 14.79 1.02 -2.13
CA LYS A 123 14.89 -0.38 -2.59
C LYS A 123 13.72 -0.75 -3.52
N LEU A 124 12.49 -0.39 -3.15
CA LEU A 124 11.31 -0.64 -3.98
C LEU A 124 11.34 0.14 -5.29
N THR A 125 11.67 1.43 -5.23
CA THR A 125 11.80 2.30 -6.40
C THR A 125 12.87 1.78 -7.37
N ASN A 126 14.02 1.32 -6.86
CA ASN A 126 15.06 0.71 -7.69
C ASN A 126 14.61 -0.63 -8.30
N TYR A 127 13.83 -1.42 -7.56
CA TYR A 127 13.26 -2.67 -8.07
C TYR A 127 12.32 -2.41 -9.25
N LEU A 128 11.39 -1.46 -9.10
CA LEU A 128 10.50 -1.00 -10.17
C LEU A 128 11.30 -0.55 -11.39
N LYS A 129 12.29 0.32 -11.19
CA LYS A 129 13.11 0.84 -12.29
C LYS A 129 13.82 -0.25 -13.08
N ASN A 130 14.38 -1.25 -12.38
CA ASN A 130 15.02 -2.40 -13.01
C ASN A 130 14.03 -3.28 -13.79
N ARG A 131 12.78 -3.39 -13.30
CA ARG A 131 11.72 -4.14 -13.99
C ARG A 131 11.27 -3.45 -15.28
N ILE A 132 11.27 -2.12 -15.28
CA ILE A 132 10.75 -1.29 -16.37
C ILE A 132 11.71 -1.25 -17.57
N GLY A 133 13.04 -1.25 -17.31
CA GLY A 133 14.09 -1.48 -18.33
C GLY A 133 14.02 -0.59 -19.57
#